data_AF-A0A9E0CT05-F1
#
_entry.id   AF-A0A9E0CT05-F1
#
_cell.length_a   1.000
_cell.length_b   1.000
_cell.length_c   1.000
_cell.angle_alpha   90.00
_cell.angle_beta   90.00
_cell.angle_gamma   90.00
#
_symmetry.space_group_name_H-M   'P 1'
#
loop_
_entity.id
_entity.type
_entity.pdbx_description
1 polymer ?
#
loop_
_entity_poly.entity_id
_entity_poly.type
_entity_poly.pdbx_seq_one_letter_code
_entity_poly.pdbx_strand_id
1 'polypeptide(L)'
;MSDASNLKRVHSLVAPIIADLKLDLYDLEFRGGTLRVTIDTPAGSTGGVDLEAIALATRLIGREFDHHDPVPGHYTLEVTSPGLERTLRTPAHYQREIGKTIAVRLRDTVNVGRRVQGVLVSADDRSATIRLDTPEADGIEERTVAFDQIDRARTVFLWGPAPKPGAKPVAAKKAAKKAPSKAPPKAASAQPSARGAKEAPATSRQRREENRRADKAVIERAEKAATKKEEAR
;
A
#
# COMPACT_ATOMS: atom_id res chain seq x y z
N MET A 1 -1.46 24.55 25.69
CA MET A 1 -1.87 23.17 25.37
C MET A 1 -1.36 22.84 23.97
N SER A 2 -0.75 21.68 23.76
CA SER A 2 -0.15 21.33 22.48
C SER A 2 -1.22 20.96 21.43
N ASP A 3 -0.96 21.26 20.16
CA ASP A 3 -1.84 20.93 19.03
C ASP A 3 -2.28 19.46 19.03
N ALA A 4 -1.39 18.56 19.45
CA ALA A 4 -1.68 17.13 19.56
C ALA A 4 -2.77 16.79 20.58
N SER A 5 -2.88 17.55 21.69
CA SER A 5 -3.95 17.36 22.67
C SER A 5 -5.30 17.84 22.12
N ASN A 6 -5.30 18.97 21.42
CA ASN A 6 -6.50 19.52 20.79
C ASN A 6 -7.02 18.57 19.70
N LEU A 7 -6.14 18.04 18.86
CA LEU A 7 -6.52 17.08 17.80
C LEU A 7 -7.13 15.80 18.37
N LYS A 8 -6.66 15.29 19.52
CA LYS A 8 -7.30 14.14 20.18
C LYS A 8 -8.72 14.44 20.64
N ARG A 9 -8.94 15.65 21.18
CA ARG A 9 -10.26 16.10 21.63
C ARG A 9 -11.20 16.28 20.44
N VAL A 10 -10.72 16.94 19.38
CA VAL A 10 -11.43 17.05 18.09
C VAL A 10 -11.79 15.68 17.54
N HIS A 11 -10.85 14.74 17.48
CA HIS A 11 -11.09 13.38 17.00
C HIS A 11 -12.22 12.69 17.76
N SER A 12 -12.25 12.83 19.09
CA SER A 12 -13.26 12.19 19.93
C SER A 12 -14.67 12.71 19.68
N LEU A 13 -14.81 13.98 19.27
CA LEU A 13 -16.09 14.59 18.90
C LEU A 13 -16.49 14.28 17.45
N VAL A 14 -15.53 14.30 16.53
CA VAL A 14 -15.79 14.14 15.08
C VAL A 14 -16.02 12.69 14.70
N ALA A 15 -15.23 11.75 15.22
CA ALA A 15 -15.29 10.34 14.86
C ALA A 15 -16.70 9.72 14.96
N PRO A 16 -17.49 9.90 16.03
CA PRO A 16 -18.84 9.33 16.11
C PRO A 16 -19.78 9.92 15.05
N ILE A 17 -19.72 11.24 14.80
CA ILE A 17 -20.55 11.92 13.80
C ILE A 17 -20.26 11.35 12.40
N ILE A 18 -18.99 11.17 12.06
CA ILE A 18 -18.58 10.65 10.76
C ILE A 18 -18.98 9.17 10.59
N ALA A 19 -18.86 8.37 11.65
CA ALA A 19 -19.30 6.97 11.65
C ALA A 19 -20.83 6.83 11.48
N ASP A 20 -21.62 7.73 12.08
CA ASP A 20 -23.08 7.74 11.91
C ASP A 20 -23.49 8.05 10.46
N LEU A 21 -22.72 8.90 9.78
CA LEU A 21 -22.87 9.20 8.35
C LEU A 21 -22.36 8.08 7.42
N LYS A 22 -21.86 6.97 7.98
CA LYS A 22 -21.25 5.85 7.22
C LYS A 22 -20.06 6.27 6.36
N LEU A 23 -19.31 7.24 6.86
CA LEU A 23 -18.07 7.71 6.29
C LEU A 23 -16.90 7.34 7.22
N ASP A 24 -15.68 7.42 6.68
CA ASP A 24 -14.44 7.23 7.43
C ASP A 24 -13.78 8.59 7.66
N LEU A 25 -13.30 8.81 8.89
CA LEU A 25 -12.44 9.94 9.20
C LEU A 25 -11.02 9.63 8.72
N TYR A 26 -10.59 10.31 7.65
CA TYR A 26 -9.32 10.03 6.99
C TYR A 26 -8.14 10.74 7.65
N ASP A 27 -8.23 12.05 7.88
CA ASP A 27 -7.16 12.80 8.54
C ASP A 27 -7.71 14.02 9.28
N LEU A 28 -6.99 14.45 10.32
CA LEU A 28 -7.27 15.65 11.09
C LEU A 28 -6.00 16.49 11.19
N GLU A 29 -6.05 17.71 10.67
CA GLU A 29 -4.92 18.63 10.69
C GLU A 29 -5.30 19.99 11.24
N PHE A 30 -4.45 20.55 12.09
CA PHE A 30 -4.56 21.94 12.53
C PHE A 30 -3.31 22.71 12.08
N ARG A 31 -3.47 23.63 11.13
CA ARG A 31 -2.37 24.39 10.53
C ARG A 31 -2.81 25.81 10.19
N GLY A 32 -2.03 26.81 10.62
CA GLY A 32 -2.23 28.21 10.22
C GLY A 32 -3.58 28.80 10.64
N GLY A 33 -4.16 28.33 11.75
CA GLY A 33 -5.51 28.75 12.17
C GLY A 33 -6.64 28.03 11.44
N THR A 34 -6.36 27.00 10.64
CA THR A 34 -7.38 26.18 9.99
C THR A 34 -7.39 24.77 10.60
N LEU A 35 -8.56 24.33 11.04
CA LEU A 35 -8.84 22.95 11.42
C LEU A 35 -9.45 22.23 10.23
N ARG A 36 -8.66 21.36 9.59
CA ARG A 36 -9.08 20.58 8.44
C ARG A 36 -9.47 19.17 8.86
N VAL A 37 -10.71 18.81 8.54
CA VAL A 37 -11.28 17.47 8.69
C VAL A 37 -11.38 16.83 7.32
N THR A 38 -10.57 15.81 7.08
CA THR A 38 -10.61 15.05 5.84
C THR A 38 -11.45 13.81 6.03
N ILE A 39 -12.54 13.68 5.28
CA ILE A 39 -13.48 12.56 5.34
C ILE A 39 -13.46 11.77 4.04
N ASP A 40 -13.75 10.48 4.13
CA ASP A 40 -13.71 9.60 2.98
C ASP A 40 -14.76 8.50 3.04
N THR A 41 -14.94 7.79 1.94
CA THR A 41 -15.75 6.58 1.93
C THR A 41 -15.02 5.43 2.62
N PRO A 42 -15.74 4.41 3.12
CA PRO A 42 -15.11 3.23 3.71
C PRO A 42 -14.08 2.56 2.78
N ALA A 43 -13.08 1.90 3.36
CA ALA A 43 -12.09 1.14 2.59
C ALA A 43 -12.77 0.13 1.63
N GLY A 44 -12.36 0.14 0.37
CA GLY A 44 -12.93 -0.72 -0.68
C GLY A 44 -14.10 -0.12 -1.45
N SER A 45 -14.62 1.04 -1.05
CA SER A 45 -15.60 1.79 -1.85
C SER A 45 -14.93 2.41 -3.09
N THR A 46 -15.57 2.27 -4.25
CA THR A 46 -15.09 2.80 -5.55
C THR A 46 -15.55 4.24 -5.83
N GLY A 47 -16.32 4.85 -4.93
CA GLY A 47 -16.86 6.20 -5.05
C GLY A 47 -16.16 7.22 -4.14
N GLY A 48 -16.26 8.50 -4.52
CA GLY A 48 -15.90 9.63 -3.66
C GLY A 48 -17.00 9.98 -2.66
N VAL A 49 -16.71 10.91 -1.76
CA VAL A 49 -17.70 11.47 -0.83
C VAL A 49 -18.58 12.46 -1.57
N ASP A 50 -19.90 12.34 -1.40
CA ASP A 50 -20.87 13.26 -1.97
C ASP A 50 -20.84 14.64 -1.30
N LEU A 51 -21.16 15.69 -2.07
CA LEU A 51 -21.17 17.08 -1.59
C LEU A 51 -22.24 17.28 -0.50
N GLU A 52 -23.40 16.64 -0.63
CA GLU A 52 -24.44 16.69 0.40
C GLU A 52 -23.96 16.09 1.72
N ALA A 53 -23.19 14.99 1.65
CA ALA A 53 -22.61 14.35 2.82
C ALA A 53 -21.55 15.24 3.50
N ILE A 54 -20.71 15.92 2.70
CA ILE A 54 -19.74 16.91 3.22
C ILE A 54 -20.47 18.08 3.89
N ALA A 55 -21.50 18.62 3.26
CA ALA A 55 -22.27 19.73 3.81
C ALA A 55 -22.97 19.34 5.13
N LEU A 56 -23.54 18.13 5.18
CA LEU A 56 -24.17 17.59 6.38
C LEU A 56 -23.15 17.38 7.50
N ALA A 57 -21.99 16.77 7.20
CA ALA A 57 -20.89 16.59 8.14
C ALA A 57 -20.41 17.94 8.70
N THR A 58 -20.22 18.93 7.84
CA THR A 58 -19.81 20.29 8.23
C THR A 58 -20.77 20.90 9.26
N ARG A 59 -22.08 20.82 9.00
CA ARG A 59 -23.10 21.36 9.90
C ARG A 59 -23.18 20.60 11.23
N LEU A 60 -23.00 19.28 11.23
CA LEU A 60 -23.02 18.47 12.44
C LEU A 60 -21.78 18.74 13.31
N ILE A 61 -20.59 18.74 12.70
CA ILE A 61 -19.33 19.03 13.38
C ILE A 61 -19.33 20.45 13.95
N GLY A 62 -19.78 21.45 13.17
CA GLY A 62 -19.87 22.84 13.62
C GLY A 62 -20.73 22.96 14.89
N ARG A 63 -21.93 22.35 14.88
CA ARG A 63 -22.80 22.33 16.06
C ARG A 63 -22.12 21.67 17.26
N GLU A 64 -21.44 20.55 17.06
CA GLU A 64 -20.74 19.88 18.16
C GLU A 64 -19.62 20.74 18.75
N PHE A 65 -18.89 21.46 17.89
CA PHE A 65 -17.81 22.35 18.32
C PHE A 65 -18.34 23.60 19.02
N ASP A 66 -19.50 24.14 18.62
CA ASP A 66 -20.13 25.26 19.32
C ASP A 66 -20.47 24.91 20.79
N HIS A 67 -20.82 23.64 21.08
CA HIS A 67 -21.14 23.20 22.44
C HIS A 67 -19.89 22.90 23.28
N HIS A 68 -18.86 22.31 22.68
CA HIS A 68 -17.71 21.79 23.43
C HIS A 68 -16.44 22.64 23.35
N ASP A 69 -16.33 23.52 22.36
CA ASP A 69 -15.18 24.35 22.02
C ASP A 69 -13.83 23.60 22.18
N PRO A 70 -13.50 22.70 21.24
CA PRO A 70 -12.37 21.79 21.39
C PRO A 70 -11.00 22.46 21.16
N VAL A 71 -10.96 23.61 20.47
CA VAL A 71 -9.73 24.30 20.08
C VAL A 71 -9.79 25.75 20.55
N PRO A 72 -8.87 26.20 21.42
CA PRO A 72 -8.90 27.58 21.91
C PRO A 72 -8.52 28.57 20.81
N GLY A 73 -9.21 29.72 20.80
CA GLY A 73 -8.94 30.83 19.89
C GLY A 73 -9.73 30.77 18.59
N HIS A 74 -9.42 31.68 17.67
CA HIS A 74 -10.11 31.75 16.38
C HIS A 74 -9.51 30.76 15.38
N TYR A 75 -10.37 30.01 14.72
CA TYR A 75 -9.98 29.11 13.65
C TYR A 75 -11.06 29.00 12.58
N THR A 76 -10.67 28.51 11.40
CA THR A 76 -11.58 28.15 10.31
C THR A 76 -11.74 26.64 10.27
N LEU A 77 -12.99 26.15 10.30
CA LEU A 77 -13.30 24.74 10.06
C LEU A 77 -13.41 24.47 8.55
N GLU A 78 -12.61 23.52 8.06
CA GLU A 78 -12.70 23.01 6.69
C GLU A 78 -13.02 21.52 6.72
N VAL A 79 -14.12 21.11 6.08
CA VAL A 79 -14.42 19.68 5.87
C VAL A 79 -14.30 19.38 4.39
N THR A 80 -13.45 18.42 4.04
CA THR A 80 -13.14 18.08 2.66
C THR A 80 -12.98 16.58 2.48
N SER A 81 -13.11 16.11 1.24
CA SER A 81 -12.59 14.81 0.84
C SER A 81 -11.10 14.92 0.48
N PRO A 82 -10.33 13.81 0.50
CA PRO A 82 -8.90 13.81 0.18
C PRO A 82 -8.60 14.10 -1.30
N GLY A 83 -9.60 14.16 -2.18
CA GLY A 83 -9.43 14.39 -3.60
C GLY A 83 -8.91 13.15 -4.36
N LEU A 84 -8.25 13.39 -5.49
CA LEU A 84 -7.75 12.33 -6.38
C LEU A 84 -6.50 11.63 -5.81
N GLU A 85 -5.62 12.40 -5.18
CA GLU A 85 -4.39 11.91 -4.55
C GLU A 85 -4.54 11.95 -3.04
N ARG A 86 -4.25 10.83 -2.38
CA ARG A 86 -4.46 10.62 -0.96
C ARG A 86 -3.14 10.73 -0.23
N THR A 87 -3.06 11.62 0.76
CA THR A 87 -1.85 11.78 1.57
C THR A 87 -1.71 10.61 2.54
N LEU A 88 -0.58 9.90 2.49
CA LEU A 88 -0.29 8.75 3.35
C LEU A 88 0.57 9.21 4.51
N ARG A 89 0.02 9.16 5.72
CA ARG A 89 0.66 9.68 6.94
C ARG A 89 0.75 8.62 8.04
N THR A 90 -0.32 7.84 8.22
CA THR A 90 -0.39 6.78 9.23
C THR A 90 -0.24 5.40 8.58
N PRO A 91 0.17 4.36 9.33
CA PRO A 91 0.24 2.99 8.82
C PRO A 91 -1.08 2.52 8.18
N ALA A 92 -2.21 2.89 8.79
CA ALA A 92 -3.54 2.57 8.28
C ALA A 92 -3.80 3.16 6.88
N HIS A 93 -3.25 4.34 6.57
CA HIS A 93 -3.38 4.93 5.22
C HIS A 93 -2.66 4.06 4.18
N TYR A 94 -1.47 3.54 4.50
CA TYR A 94 -0.74 2.66 3.59
C TYR A 94 -1.47 1.33 3.41
N GLN A 95 -1.93 0.71 4.50
CA GLN A 95 -2.65 -0.57 4.45
C GLN A 95 -3.91 -0.48 3.58
N ARG A 96 -4.64 0.64 3.64
CA ARG A 96 -5.83 0.89 2.83
C ARG A 96 -5.56 1.08 1.34
N GLU A 97 -4.35 1.48 0.99
CA GLU A 97 -3.96 1.86 -0.38
C GLU A 97 -3.06 0.82 -1.05
N ILE A 98 -2.98 -0.40 -0.48
CA ILE A 98 -2.29 -1.55 -1.07
C ILE A 98 -2.85 -1.83 -2.47
N GLY A 99 -1.95 -2.05 -3.43
CA GLY A 99 -2.24 -2.27 -4.84
C GLY A 99 -2.31 -1.00 -5.67
N LYS A 100 -2.27 0.19 -5.06
CA LYS A 100 -2.28 1.47 -5.79
C LYS A 100 -0.86 2.01 -5.98
N THR A 101 -0.70 2.86 -7.00
CA THR A 101 0.56 3.56 -7.24
C THR A 101 0.73 4.69 -6.23
N ILE A 102 1.88 4.75 -5.58
CA ILE A 102 2.23 5.78 -4.60
C ILE A 102 3.55 6.45 -4.98
N ALA A 103 3.68 7.73 -4.62
CA ALA A 103 4.92 8.48 -4.65
C ALA A 103 5.34 8.79 -3.23
N VAL A 104 6.55 8.38 -2.87
CA VAL A 104 7.15 8.54 -1.54
C VAL A 104 8.40 9.39 -1.66
N ARG A 105 8.48 10.42 -0.84
CA ARG A 105 9.69 11.22 -0.63
C ARG A 105 10.35 10.74 0.65
N LEU A 106 11.62 10.38 0.55
CA LEU A 106 12.42 9.91 1.69
C LEU A 106 13.10 11.11 2.36
N ARG A 107 13.29 11.02 3.68
CA ARG A 107 14.16 11.91 4.44
C ARG A 107 15.60 11.65 4.02
N ASP A 108 16.41 12.71 3.92
CA ASP A 108 17.74 12.72 3.29
C ASP A 108 18.55 11.43 3.52
N THR A 109 18.48 10.51 2.56
CA THR A 109 19.35 9.35 2.49
C THR A 109 20.49 9.65 1.54
N VAL A 110 21.71 9.72 2.07
CA VAL A 110 22.96 10.09 1.37
C VAL A 110 23.26 9.26 0.12
N ASN A 111 22.59 8.11 -0.08
CA ASN A 111 22.86 7.20 -1.20
C ASN A 111 21.62 6.61 -1.87
N VAL A 112 20.42 7.11 -1.60
CA VAL A 112 19.21 6.55 -2.22
C VAL A 112 18.31 7.63 -2.77
N GLY A 113 17.84 7.43 -4.00
CA GLY A 113 16.99 8.36 -4.73
C GLY A 113 15.94 8.99 -3.82
N ARG A 114 15.95 10.32 -3.76
CA ARG A 114 15.14 11.13 -2.83
C ARG A 114 13.63 10.91 -2.97
N ARG A 115 13.22 10.37 -4.12
CA ARG A 115 11.84 10.09 -4.47
C ARG A 115 11.74 8.69 -5.05
N VAL A 116 10.77 7.94 -4.55
CA VAL A 116 10.43 6.59 -4.95
C VAL A 116 9.00 6.63 -5.47
N GLN A 117 8.75 6.00 -6.62
CA GLN A 117 7.41 5.87 -7.16
C GLN A 117 7.20 4.43 -7.63
N GLY A 118 6.02 3.89 -7.35
CA GLY A 118 5.74 2.49 -7.65
C GLY A 118 4.44 2.02 -7.05
N VAL A 119 4.14 0.73 -7.23
CA VAL A 119 2.95 0.09 -6.69
C VAL A 119 3.20 -0.32 -5.24
N LEU A 120 2.30 0.07 -4.33
CA LEU A 120 2.35 -0.39 -2.94
C LEU A 120 1.95 -1.87 -2.88
N VAL A 121 2.88 -2.75 -2.54
CA VAL A 121 2.64 -4.21 -2.53
C VAL A 121 2.13 -4.68 -1.16
N SER A 122 2.70 -4.12 -0.09
CA SER A 122 2.32 -4.43 1.28
C SER A 122 2.65 -3.25 2.20
N ALA A 123 1.95 -3.18 3.32
CA ALA A 123 2.23 -2.26 4.39
C ALA A 123 1.91 -2.94 5.72
N ASP A 124 2.79 -2.77 6.71
CA ASP A 124 2.57 -3.18 8.10
C ASP A 124 2.52 -1.94 9.00
N ASP A 125 2.71 -2.12 10.31
CA ASP A 125 2.68 -1.01 11.27
C ASP A 125 3.98 -0.18 11.31
N ARG A 126 5.05 -0.64 10.65
CA ARG A 126 6.40 -0.05 10.72
C ARG A 126 6.96 0.36 9.36
N SER A 127 6.52 -0.27 8.29
CA SER A 127 7.11 -0.17 6.96
C SER A 127 6.12 -0.44 5.83
N ALA A 128 6.48 0.01 4.63
CA ALA A 128 5.77 -0.25 3.39
C ALA A 128 6.74 -0.81 2.33
N THR A 129 6.29 -1.81 1.58
CA THR A 129 7.03 -2.39 0.45
C THR A 129 6.45 -1.87 -0.86
N ILE A 130 7.30 -1.21 -1.64
CA ILE A 130 6.95 -0.54 -2.89
C ILE A 130 7.67 -1.26 -4.02
N ARG A 131 6.91 -1.70 -5.03
CA ARG A 131 7.45 -2.20 -6.29
C ARG A 131 7.73 -1.04 -7.21
N LEU A 132 9.00 -0.81 -7.52
CA LEU A 132 9.46 0.34 -8.29
C LEU A 132 9.08 0.16 -9.76
N ASP A 133 8.66 1.28 -10.37
CA ASP A 133 8.41 1.36 -11.80
C ASP A 133 9.62 2.03 -12.45
N THR A 134 10.71 1.27 -12.63
CA THR A 134 11.95 1.74 -13.26
C THR A 134 11.95 1.32 -14.73
N PRO A 135 11.98 2.28 -15.69
CA PRO A 135 11.94 1.98 -17.12
C PRO A 135 13.18 1.26 -17.66
N GLU A 136 14.22 1.08 -16.83
CA GLU A 136 15.55 0.60 -17.21
C GLU A 136 15.87 -0.81 -16.67
N ALA A 137 14.96 -1.44 -15.93
CA ALA A 137 15.19 -2.76 -15.32
C ALA A 137 14.19 -3.80 -15.84
N ASP A 138 14.68 -4.85 -16.52
CA ASP A 138 13.92 -6.05 -16.91
C ASP A 138 13.47 -6.91 -15.69
N GLY A 139 13.49 -6.35 -14.47
CA GLY A 139 13.23 -7.04 -13.22
C GLY A 139 12.22 -6.31 -12.33
N ILE A 140 11.48 -7.08 -11.54
CA ILE A 140 10.62 -6.56 -10.48
C ILE A 140 11.53 -6.14 -9.32
N GLU A 141 11.79 -4.83 -9.17
CA GLU A 141 12.51 -4.29 -8.03
C GLU A 141 11.52 -3.91 -6.92
N GLU A 142 11.60 -4.57 -5.76
CA GLU A 142 10.81 -4.22 -4.58
C GLU A 142 11.69 -3.58 -3.51
N ARG A 143 11.21 -2.50 -2.92
CA ARG A 143 11.90 -1.74 -1.89
C ARG A 143 11.03 -1.56 -0.67
N THR A 144 11.51 -2.07 0.46
CA THR A 144 10.89 -1.83 1.77
C THR A 144 11.45 -0.56 2.37
N VAL A 145 10.56 0.33 2.81
CA VAL A 145 10.87 1.62 3.42
C VAL A 145 10.17 1.70 4.77
N ALA A 146 10.92 1.99 5.83
CA ALA A 146 10.36 2.22 7.15
C ALA A 146 9.70 3.61 7.22
N PHE A 147 8.61 3.75 7.98
CA PHE A 147 7.84 5.01 8.03
C PHE A 147 8.63 6.20 8.60
N ASP A 148 9.66 5.94 9.42
CA ASP A 148 10.56 6.95 9.96
C ASP A 148 11.47 7.57 8.88
N GLN A 149 11.79 6.82 7.83
CA GLN A 149 12.55 7.27 6.67
C GLN A 149 11.68 8.06 5.67
N ILE A 150 10.37 8.09 5.85
CA ILE A 150 9.45 8.80 4.95
C ILE A 150 9.28 10.25 5.41
N ASP A 151 9.53 11.18 4.50
CA ASP A 151 9.23 12.60 4.67
C ASP A 151 7.75 12.85 4.36
N ARG A 152 7.32 12.47 3.15
CA ARG A 152 5.94 12.58 2.69
C ARG A 152 5.60 11.46 1.71
N ALA A 153 4.35 11.04 1.70
CA ALA A 153 3.85 10.09 0.72
C ALA A 153 2.44 10.45 0.28
N ARG A 154 2.12 10.13 -0.98
CA ARG A 154 0.77 10.27 -1.53
C ARG A 154 0.49 9.20 -2.58
N THR A 155 -0.78 8.87 -2.79
CA THR A 155 -1.17 8.10 -3.97
C THR A 155 -1.00 8.94 -5.22
N VAL A 156 -0.73 8.28 -6.34
CA VAL A 156 -0.59 8.91 -7.65
C VAL A 156 -1.66 8.35 -8.57
N PHE A 157 -2.43 9.24 -9.17
CA PHE A 157 -3.32 8.87 -10.25
C PHE A 157 -2.57 8.93 -11.58
N LEU A 158 -2.33 7.76 -12.18
CA LEU A 158 -1.71 7.68 -13.50
C LEU A 158 -2.76 8.01 -14.56
N TRP A 159 -2.59 9.15 -15.23
CA TRP A 159 -3.40 9.48 -16.39
C TRP A 159 -3.00 8.55 -17.54
N GLY A 160 -3.82 7.54 -17.81
CA GLY A 160 -3.59 6.69 -18.97
C GLY A 160 -3.77 7.47 -20.27
N PRO A 161 -3.07 7.10 -21.36
CA PRO A 161 -3.54 7.50 -22.68
C PRO A 161 -4.99 7.02 -22.83
N ALA A 162 -5.88 7.88 -23.33
CA ALA A 162 -7.26 7.51 -23.58
C ALA A 162 -7.31 6.19 -24.36
N PRO A 163 -8.18 5.22 -24.00
CA PRO A 163 -8.35 4.04 -24.81
C PRO A 163 -8.71 4.50 -26.22
N LYS A 164 -7.86 4.17 -27.21
CA LYS A 164 -8.10 4.54 -28.60
C LYS A 164 -9.51 4.09 -28.98
N PRO A 165 -10.37 4.96 -29.55
CA PRO A 165 -11.70 4.57 -29.99
C PRO A 165 -11.57 3.37 -30.93
N GLY A 166 -12.06 2.19 -30.52
CA GLY A 166 -12.02 0.96 -31.32
C GLY A 166 -11.11 -0.17 -30.83
N ALA A 167 -10.36 -0.01 -29.73
CA ALA A 167 -9.66 -1.16 -29.14
C ALA A 167 -10.64 -2.07 -28.38
N LYS A 168 -10.87 -3.30 -28.89
CA LYS A 168 -11.73 -4.30 -28.23
C LYS A 168 -11.20 -4.59 -26.81
N PRO A 169 -12.10 -4.73 -25.82
CA PRO A 169 -11.69 -5.03 -24.45
C PRO A 169 -10.97 -6.38 -24.41
N VAL A 170 -9.73 -6.37 -23.91
CA VAL A 170 -8.95 -7.59 -23.70
C VAL A 170 -9.62 -8.34 -22.55
N ALA A 171 -10.35 -9.40 -22.88
CA ALA A 171 -11.10 -10.20 -21.93
C ALA A 171 -10.17 -10.77 -20.85
N ALA A 172 -10.47 -10.47 -19.59
CA ALA A 172 -9.91 -11.16 -18.45
C ALA A 172 -10.18 -12.66 -18.57
N LYS A 173 -9.12 -13.47 -18.76
CA LYS A 173 -9.23 -14.93 -18.74
C LYS A 173 -9.60 -15.41 -17.34
N LYS A 174 -10.90 -15.59 -17.10
CA LYS A 174 -11.45 -16.31 -15.96
C LYS A 174 -11.39 -17.81 -16.26
N ALA A 175 -10.42 -18.52 -15.69
CA ALA A 175 -10.37 -19.98 -15.72
C ALA A 175 -11.33 -20.53 -14.65
N ALA A 176 -12.46 -21.08 -15.06
CA ALA A 176 -13.28 -21.96 -14.21
C ALA A 176 -13.85 -23.11 -15.05
N LYS A 177 -13.49 -24.32 -14.61
CA LYS A 177 -13.70 -25.63 -15.22
C LYS A 177 -15.19 -25.99 -15.34
N LYS A 178 -15.57 -26.65 -16.44
CA LYS A 178 -16.77 -27.51 -16.50
C LYS A 178 -16.39 -28.84 -17.17
N ALA A 179 -16.64 -29.94 -16.46
CA ALA A 179 -16.31 -31.31 -16.84
C ALA A 179 -17.12 -31.83 -18.04
N PRO A 180 -16.59 -32.78 -18.84
CA PRO A 180 -17.43 -33.59 -19.73
C PRO A 180 -17.65 -34.99 -19.13
N SER A 181 -18.88 -35.48 -19.26
CA SER A 181 -19.27 -36.85 -18.96
C SER A 181 -19.34 -37.69 -20.24
N LYS A 182 -19.22 -39.00 -20.02
CA LYS A 182 -19.52 -40.18 -20.85
C LYS A 182 -18.39 -40.82 -21.67
N ALA A 183 -18.38 -42.15 -21.52
CA ALA A 183 -17.31 -43.12 -21.74
C ALA A 183 -17.59 -43.98 -23.01
N PRO A 184 -16.92 -45.15 -23.23
CA PRO A 184 -16.00 -45.37 -24.35
C PRO A 184 -16.51 -46.45 -25.34
N PRO A 185 -15.71 -46.86 -26.36
CA PRO A 185 -15.08 -48.18 -26.22
C PRO A 185 -13.70 -48.42 -26.89
N LYS A 186 -12.93 -49.30 -26.22
CA LYS A 186 -12.00 -50.40 -26.63
C LYS A 186 -11.03 -50.30 -27.83
N ALA A 187 -9.74 -50.40 -27.45
CA ALA A 187 -8.70 -51.38 -27.81
C ALA A 187 -8.25 -51.61 -29.28
N ALA A 188 -6.95 -51.36 -29.56
CA ALA A 188 -5.98 -52.34 -30.10
C ALA A 188 -4.54 -51.76 -30.18
N SER A 189 -3.59 -52.70 -30.15
CA SER A 189 -2.12 -52.68 -29.98
C SER A 189 -1.23 -52.05 -31.08
N ALA A 190 -0.03 -51.58 -30.69
CA ALA A 190 1.32 -51.98 -31.19
C ALA A 190 2.37 -50.83 -31.26
N GLN A 191 3.59 -51.12 -30.79
CA GLN A 191 4.87 -50.36 -30.86
C GLN A 191 5.65 -50.68 -32.18
N PRO A 192 6.91 -50.21 -32.42
CA PRO A 192 7.55 -48.90 -32.20
C PRO A 192 8.46 -48.42 -33.39
N SER A 193 8.92 -47.16 -33.39
CA SER A 193 10.20 -46.66 -33.97
C SER A 193 10.24 -45.12 -33.81
N ALA A 194 11.32 -44.35 -33.89
CA ALA A 194 12.74 -44.44 -33.57
C ALA A 194 13.27 -42.98 -33.71
N ARG A 195 14.34 -42.66 -32.96
CA ARG A 195 15.32 -41.55 -33.17
C ARG A 195 14.90 -40.09 -32.94
N GLY A 196 15.74 -39.39 -32.17
CA GLY A 196 15.89 -37.93 -32.24
C GLY A 196 16.49 -37.31 -30.98
N ALA A 197 17.81 -37.23 -30.90
CA ALA A 197 18.58 -36.68 -29.79
C ALA A 197 18.39 -35.15 -29.60
N LYS A 198 18.53 -34.67 -28.34
CA LYS A 198 19.45 -33.56 -27.98
C LYS A 198 19.55 -33.39 -26.46
N GLU A 199 20.80 -33.30 -26.01
CA GLU A 199 21.27 -33.11 -24.65
C GLU A 199 20.92 -31.71 -24.09
N ALA A 200 20.71 -31.65 -22.78
CA ALA A 200 20.67 -30.41 -22.00
C ALA A 200 21.72 -30.53 -20.86
N PRO A 201 22.58 -29.54 -20.61
CA PRO A 201 23.55 -29.63 -19.53
C PRO A 201 22.98 -29.15 -18.18
N ALA A 202 23.25 -29.97 -17.16
CA ALA A 202 23.74 -29.61 -15.82
C ALA A 202 23.15 -28.35 -15.15
N THR A 203 22.09 -28.51 -14.36
CA THR A 203 22.12 -28.68 -12.88
C THR A 203 22.23 -27.40 -12.04
N SER A 204 21.04 -26.85 -11.79
CA SER A 204 20.59 -26.00 -10.68
C SER A 204 20.86 -26.52 -9.25
N ARG A 205 21.65 -27.58 -9.09
CA ARG A 205 22.00 -28.16 -7.78
C ARG A 205 23.21 -27.48 -7.13
N GLN A 206 24.22 -27.09 -7.90
CA GLN A 206 25.42 -26.44 -7.34
C GLN A 206 25.12 -25.05 -6.76
N ARG A 207 24.24 -24.27 -7.40
CA ARG A 207 23.87 -22.93 -6.93
C ARG A 207 23.02 -22.93 -5.65
N ARG A 208 22.24 -23.99 -5.43
CA ARG A 208 21.44 -24.15 -4.20
C ARG A 208 22.29 -24.56 -3.01
N GLU A 209 23.41 -25.25 -3.25
CA GLU A 209 24.32 -25.68 -2.19
C GLU A 209 25.27 -24.56 -1.76
N GLU A 210 25.63 -23.66 -2.69
CA GLU A 210 26.44 -22.48 -2.42
C GLU A 210 25.70 -21.44 -1.56
N ASN A 211 24.44 -21.14 -1.88
CA ASN A 211 23.63 -20.20 -1.08
C ASN A 211 23.38 -20.72 0.36
N ARG A 212 23.21 -22.04 0.53
CA ARG A 212 23.01 -22.63 1.86
C ARG A 212 24.28 -22.57 2.73
N ARG A 213 25.47 -22.58 2.13
CA ARG A 213 26.73 -22.40 2.85
C ARG A 213 26.96 -20.94 3.26
N ALA A 214 26.53 -19.98 2.44
CA ALA A 214 26.61 -18.55 2.78
C ALA A 214 25.72 -18.20 3.98
N ASP A 215 24.47 -18.69 4.02
CA ASP A 215 23.55 -18.40 5.13
C ASP A 215 24.03 -18.98 6.47
N LYS A 216 24.66 -20.16 6.45
CA LYS A 216 25.18 -20.79 7.67
C LYS A 216 26.38 -20.03 8.27
N ALA A 217 27.21 -19.41 7.43
CA ALA A 217 28.37 -18.62 7.86
C ALA A 217 27.98 -17.25 8.46
N VAL A 218 26.85 -16.67 8.01
CA VAL A 218 26.32 -15.41 8.56
C VAL A 218 25.74 -15.62 9.96
N ILE A 219 25.05 -16.74 10.17
CA ILE A 219 24.47 -17.10 11.47
C ILE A 219 25.59 -17.38 12.49
N GLU A 220 26.64 -18.11 12.12
CA GLU A 220 27.76 -18.41 13.03
C GLU A 220 28.56 -17.15 13.41
N ARG A 221 28.67 -16.16 12.50
CA ARG A 221 29.28 -14.86 12.82
C ARG A 221 28.43 -14.00 13.75
N ALA A 222 27.11 -14.08 13.64
CA ALA A 222 26.19 -13.39 14.55
C ALA A 222 26.23 -14.00 15.96
N GLU A 223 26.33 -15.32 16.08
CA GLU A 223 26.44 -16.00 17.37
C GLU A 223 27.78 -15.75 18.07
N LYS A 224 28.90 -15.75 17.34
CA LYS A 224 30.22 -15.37 17.89
C LYS A 224 30.33 -13.89 18.29
N ALA A 225 29.55 -13.01 17.65
CA ALA A 225 29.49 -11.59 18.04
C ALA A 225 28.62 -11.36 19.28
N ALA A 226 27.61 -12.21 19.52
CA ALA A 226 26.77 -12.16 20.71
C ALA A 226 27.53 -12.62 21.96
N THR A 227 28.26 -13.74 21.89
CA THR A 227 29.04 -14.27 23.03
C THR A 227 30.19 -13.35 23.43
N LYS A 228 30.85 -12.69 22.47
CA LYS A 228 31.93 -11.72 22.75
C LYS A 228 31.44 -10.44 23.42
N LYS A 229 30.13 -10.14 23.38
CA LYS A 229 29.53 -8.98 24.04
C LYS A 229 29.11 -9.28 25.49
N GLU A 230 29.05 -10.55 25.87
CA GLU A 230 28.65 -11.00 27.21
C GLU A 230 29.86 -11.24 28.14
N GLU A 231 31.03 -11.57 27.59
CA GLU A 231 32.30 -11.65 28.37
C GLU A 231 32.97 -10.27 28.62
N ALA A 232 32.44 -9.19 28.04
CA ALA A 232 32.99 -7.83 28.19
C ALA A 232 32.21 -6.97 29.21
N ARG A 233 31.41 -7.59 30.07
CA ARG A 233 30.62 -6.95 31.13
C ARG A 233 30.91 -7.58 32.47
#